data_AF-A0A2V5M585-F1
#
_entry.id   AF-A0A2V5M585-F1
#
_cell.length_a   1.000
_cell.length_b   1.000
_cell.length_c   1.000
_cell.angle_alpha   90.00
_cell.angle_beta   90.00
_cell.angle_gamma   90.00
#
_symmetry.space_group_name_H-M   'P 1'
#
loop_
_entity.id
_entity.type
_entity.pdbx_description
1 polymer ?
#
loop_
_entity_poly.entity_id
_entity_poly.type
_entity_poly.pdbx_seq_one_letter_code
_entity_poly.pdbx_strand_id
1 'polypeptide(L)' 'MSLIRGLFWLALFVLFTFSFVVLFEYGTHDFTAGFKVEAERVKNFVVDAVGKPKASPPPGEKRK' A
#
# COMPACT_ATOMS: atom_id res chain seq x y z
N MET A 1 21.97 16.37 -1.90
CA MET A 1 21.07 17.51 -1.58
C MET A 1 19.74 17.47 -2.33
N SER A 2 19.71 17.18 -3.64
CA SER A 2 18.45 17.12 -4.43
C SER A 2 17.62 15.84 -4.20
N LEU A 3 18.27 14.66 -4.17
CA LEU A 3 17.57 13.37 -4.02
C LEU A 3 16.82 13.20 -2.71
N ILE A 4 17.42 13.60 -1.58
CA ILE A 4 16.76 13.58 -0.26
C ILE A 4 15.55 14.50 -0.22
N ARG A 5 15.63 15.66 -0.88
CA ARG A 5 14.49 16.59 -0.99
C ARG A 5 13.35 15.95 -1.78
N GLY A 6 13.65 15.29 -2.89
CA GLY A 6 12.66 14.59 -3.73
C GLY A 6 12.03 13.40 -3.00
N LEU A 7 12.83 12.56 -2.34
CA LEU A 7 12.33 11.42 -1.57
C LEU A 7 11.46 11.85 -0.40
N PHE A 8 11.85 12.92 0.31
CA PHE A 8 11.04 13.52 1.36
C PHE A 8 9.70 14.02 0.84
N TRP A 9 9.70 14.75 -0.28
CA TRP A 9 8.46 15.22 -0.90
C TRP A 9 7.57 14.08 -1.39
N LEU A 10 8.16 13.01 -1.93
CA LEU A 10 7.42 11.83 -2.37
C LEU A 10 6.80 11.10 -1.17
N ALA A 11 7.55 10.91 -0.08
CA ALA A 11 7.04 10.30 1.14
C ALA A 11 5.90 11.12 1.75
N LEU A 12 6.05 12.45 1.82
CA LEU A 12 4.96 13.33 2.26
C LEU A 12 3.76 13.24 1.32
N PHE A 13 3.96 13.26 0.01
CA PHE A 13 2.88 13.14 -0.96
C PHE A 13 2.07 11.86 -0.72
N VAL A 14 2.73 10.71 -0.58
CA VAL A 14 2.07 9.42 -0.31
C VAL A 14 1.38 9.42 1.06
N LEU A 15 2.02 9.97 2.10
CA LEU A 15 1.43 10.04 3.44
C LEU A 15 0.17 10.91 3.45
N PHE A 16 0.22 12.07 2.79
CA PHE A 16 -0.92 12.98 2.70
C PHE A 16 -2.04 12.38 1.86
N THR A 17 -1.75 11.82 0.68
CA THR A 17 -2.80 11.19 -0.15
C THR A 17 -3.46 10.03 0.57
N PHE A 18 -2.68 9.17 1.23
CA PHE A 18 -3.22 8.09 2.06
C PHE A 18 -4.08 8.61 3.21
N SER A 19 -3.60 9.64 3.92
CA SER A 19 -4.37 10.27 4.99
C SER A 19 -5.67 10.90 4.47
N PHE A 20 -5.67 11.56 3.31
CA PHE A 20 -6.90 12.09 2.74
C PHE A 20 -7.87 10.96 2.37
N VAL A 21 -7.42 9.86 1.77
CA VAL A 21 -8.28 8.71 1.46
C VAL A 21 -8.94 8.15 2.72
N VAL A 22 -8.14 7.89 3.77
CA VAL A 22 -8.68 7.41 5.06
C VAL A 22 -9.65 8.43 5.67
N LEU A 23 -9.35 9.72 5.58
CA LEU A 23 -10.21 10.78 6.10
C LEU A 23 -11.53 10.89 5.33
N PHE A 24 -11.52 10.69 4.01
CA PHE A 24 -12.74 10.67 3.19
C PHE A 24 -13.58 9.41 3.43
N GLU A 25 -12.92 8.26 3.65
CA GLU A 25 -13.59 6.97 3.77
C GLU A 25 -14.17 6.72 5.17
N TYR A 26 -13.44 7.13 6.23
CA TYR A 26 -13.83 6.92 7.63
C TYR A 26 -14.24 8.22 8.36
N GLY A 27 -13.99 9.40 7.79
CA GLY A 27 -14.29 10.66 8.44
C GLY A 27 -13.30 11.04 9.55
N THR A 28 -13.47 12.24 10.11
CA THR A 28 -12.60 12.77 11.20
C THR A 28 -12.78 12.06 12.53
N HIS A 29 -13.97 11.50 12.78
CA HIS A 29 -14.30 10.82 14.04
C HIS A 29 -13.58 9.47 14.18
N ASP A 30 -13.51 8.71 13.09
CA ASP A 30 -12.93 7.36 13.10
C ASP A 30 -11.60 7.27 12.34
N PHE A 31 -10.99 8.42 12.01
CA PHE A 31 -9.74 8.50 11.24
C PHE A 31 -8.65 7.58 11.79
N THR A 32 -8.43 7.57 13.11
CA THR A 32 -7.37 6.78 13.73
C THR A 32 -7.63 5.27 13.66
N ALA A 33 -8.90 4.86 13.73
CA ALA A 33 -9.30 3.47 13.60
C ALA A 33 -9.17 3.03 12.13
N GLY A 34 -9.69 3.83 11.20
CA GLY A 34 -9.58 3.62 9.76
C GLY A 34 -8.12 3.58 9.28
N PHE A 35 -7.27 4.46 9.79
CA PHE A 35 -5.84 4.51 9.44
C PHE A 35 -5.12 3.22 9.82
N LYS A 36 -5.42 2.64 10.98
CA LYS A 36 -4.83 1.37 11.42
C LYS A 36 -5.26 0.20 10.53
N VAL A 37 -6.57 0.12 10.22
CA VAL A 37 -7.13 -0.91 9.34
C VAL A 37 -6.51 -0.82 7.96
N GLU A 38 -6.45 0.38 7.40
CA GLU A 38 -5.96 0.58 6.04
C GLU A 38 -4.44 0.42 5.96
N ALA A 39 -3.69 0.82 7.00
CA ALA A 39 -2.26 0.55 7.09
C ALA A 39 -1.96 -0.94 7.18
N GLU A 40 -2.81 -1.72 7.88
CA GLU A 40 -2.66 -3.17 7.94
C GLU A 40 -2.95 -3.84 6.59
N ARG A 41 -3.96 -3.36 5.86
CA ARG A 41 -4.23 -3.81 4.48
C ARG A 41 -3.09 -3.51 3.52
N VAL A 42 -2.57 -2.28 3.54
CA VAL A 42 -1.42 -1.88 2.71
C VAL A 42 -0.19 -2.70 3.07
N LYS A 43 0.09 -2.91 4.36
CA LYS A 43 1.18 -3.77 4.83
C LYS A 43 1.04 -5.18 4.27
N ASN A 44 -0.13 -5.79 4.40
CA ASN A 44 -0.37 -7.14 3.89
C ASN A 44 -0.23 -7.20 2.37
N PHE A 45 -0.72 -6.19 1.64
CA PHE A 45 -0.55 -6.09 0.19
C PHE A 45 0.92 -5.98 -0.22
N VAL A 46 1.70 -5.15 0.46
CA VAL A 46 3.14 -5.01 0.19
C VAL A 46 3.89 -6.31 0.51
N VAL A 47 3.57 -6.95 1.64
CA VAL A 47 4.16 -8.25 2.00
C VAL A 47 3.78 -9.32 1.00
N ASP A 48 2.55 -9.37 0.52
CA ASP A 48 2.14 -10.30 -0.54
C ASP A 48 2.83 -9.99 -1.87
N ALA A 49 2.94 -8.71 -2.25
CA ALA A 49 3.55 -8.28 -3.49
C ALA A 49 5.07 -8.51 -3.53
N VAL A 50 5.75 -8.39 -2.38
CA VAL A 50 7.21 -8.56 -2.25
C VAL A 50 7.57 -10.00 -1.87
N GLY A 51 6.73 -10.67 -1.07
CA GLY A 51 6.98 -12.00 -0.51
C GLY A 51 6.55 -13.16 -1.39
N LYS A 52 5.68 -12.96 -2.38
CA LYS A 52 5.41 -13.97 -3.42
C LYS A 52 6.23 -13.66 -4.67
N PRO A 53 7.36 -14.36 -4.94
CA PRO A 53 7.75 -14.54 -6.32
C PRO A 53 6.54 -15.12 -7.05
N LYS A 54 6.14 -14.50 -8.17
CA LYS A 54 5.17 -15.09 -9.08
C LYS A 54 5.72 -16.42 -9.60
N ALA A 55 5.54 -17.49 -8.84
CA ALA A 55 5.38 -18.81 -9.40
C ALA A 55 3.88 -18.96 -9.69
N SER A 56 3.38 -18.17 -10.64
CA SER A 56 2.28 -18.67 -11.45
C SER A 56 2.85 -19.88 -12.18
N PRO A 57 2.29 -21.09 -12.02
CA PRO A 57 2.62 -22.16 -12.95
C PRO A 57 2.35 -21.64 -14.36
N PRO A 58 3.23 -21.88 -15.34
CA PRO A 58 2.94 -21.50 -16.72
C PRO A 58 1.58 -22.09 -17.14
N PRO A 59 0.73 -21.32 -17.83
CA PRO A 59 -0.55 -21.82 -18.32
C PRO A 59 -0.27 -22.80 -19.47
N GLY A 60 -0.03 -24.07 -19.13
CA GLY A 60 0.35 -25.05 -20.16
C GLY A 60 0.44 -26.51 -19.77
N GLU A 61 0.39 -26.92 -18.49
CA GLU A 61 0.60 -28.34 -18.15
C GLU A 61 -0.57 -28.96 -17.40
N LYS A 62 -1.72 -29.04 -18.07
CA LYS A 62 -2.75 -30.05 -17.79
C LYS A 62 -3.42 -30.53 -19.08
N ARG A 63 -2.81 -31.50 -19.75
CA ARG A 63 -3.46 -32.78 -20.09
C ARG A 63 -2.47 -33.73 -20.77
N LYS A 64 -2.17 -34.82 -20.06
CA LYS A 64 -1.86 -36.12 -20.66
C LYS A 64 -3.10 -36.69 -21.34
#